data_AF-X1MLG2-F1
#
_entry.id   AF-X1MLG2-F1
#
_cell.length_a   1.000
_cell.length_b   1.000
_cell.length_c   1.000
_cell.angle_alpha   90.00
_cell.angle_beta   90.00
_cell.angle_gamma   90.00
#
_symmetry.space_group_name_H-M   'P 1'
#
loop_
_entity.id
_entity.type
_entity.pdbx_description
1 polymer ?
#
loop_
_entity_poly.entity_id
_entity_poly.type
_entity_poly.pdbx_seq_one_letter_code
_entity_poly.pdbx_strand_id
1 'polypeptide(L)'
;MAFLSVNKLALEIVKKVISNKEILNISVETLSNGATVLDFSKGSYGAGKFLSEICLGGLGIVKFTNYMLDKHYIPAVTVNT
;
A
#
# COMPACT_ATOMS: atom_id res chain seq x y z
N MET A 1 -10.33 -0.83 -27.23
CA MET A 1 -10.03 -1.28 -25.86
C MET A 1 -9.31 -0.15 -25.15
N ALA A 2 -9.78 0.28 -23.97
CA ALA A 2 -9.03 1.25 -23.18
C ALA A 2 -7.79 0.56 -22.60
N PHE A 3 -6.61 1.13 -22.84
CA PHE A 3 -5.36 0.58 -22.33
C PHE A 3 -5.21 0.94 -20.85
N LEU A 4 -5.17 -0.07 -19.97
CA LEU A 4 -4.95 0.15 -18.55
C LEU A 4 -3.47 0.43 -18.28
N SER A 5 -3.20 1.44 -17.45
CA SER A 5 -1.84 1.75 -16.98
C SER A 5 -1.77 1.53 -15.47
N VAL A 6 -1.15 0.42 -15.07
CA VAL A 6 -0.97 0.05 -13.66
C VAL A 6 -0.18 1.13 -12.88
N ASN A 7 0.79 1.79 -13.52
CA ASN A 7 1.52 2.89 -12.90
C ASN A 7 0.62 4.09 -12.60
N LYS A 8 -0.28 4.47 -13.53
CA LYS A 8 -1.20 5.59 -13.31
C LYS A 8 -2.19 5.29 -12.19
N LEU A 9 -2.69 4.05 -12.11
CA LEU A 9 -3.60 3.63 -11.05
C LEU A 9 -2.91 3.57 -9.68
N ALA A 10 -1.73 2.95 -9.61
CA ALA A 10 -0.93 2.92 -8.38
C ALA A 10 -0.53 4.32 -7.91
N LEU A 11 -0.26 5.25 -8.83
CA LEU A 11 0.08 6.64 -8.50
C LEU A 11 -1.05 7.35 -7.74
N GLU A 12 -2.32 7.07 -8.06
CA GLU A 12 -3.44 7.63 -7.31
C GLU A 12 -3.49 7.12 -5.86
N ILE A 13 -3.04 5.90 -5.61
CA ILE A 13 -2.88 5.37 -4.25
C ILE A 13 -1.69 6.04 -3.56
N VAL A 14 -0.55 6.18 -4.25
CA VAL A 14 0.63 6.90 -3.72
C VAL A 14 0.27 8.32 -3.29
N LYS A 15 -0.51 9.06 -4.09
CA LYS A 15 -0.97 10.42 -3.72
C LYS A 15 -1.78 10.42 -2.41
N LYS A 16 -2.69 9.46 -2.24
CA LYS A 16 -3.46 9.28 -0.99
C LYS A 16 -2.57 8.92 0.19
N VAL A 17 -1.55 8.10 -0.03
CA VAL A 17 -0.58 7.72 0.99
C VAL A 17 0.22 8.94 1.45
N ILE A 18 0.73 9.75 0.52
CA ILE A 18 1.46 10.99 0.84
C ILE A 18 0.58 11.98 1.60
N SER A 19 -0.69 12.14 1.21
CA SER A 19 -1.62 13.06 1.89
C SER A 19 -2.03 12.61 3.29
N ASN A 20 -1.76 11.35 3.66
CA ASN A 20 -2.09 10.77 4.97
C ASN A 20 -0.84 10.26 5.71
N LYS A 21 0.35 10.74 5.35
CA LYS A 21 1.63 10.17 5.79
C LYS A 21 1.78 10.12 7.32
N GLU A 22 1.25 11.11 8.04
CA GLU A 22 1.29 11.20 9.50
C GLU A 22 0.43 10.10 10.14
N ILE A 23 -0.80 9.90 9.64
CA ILE A 23 -1.73 8.85 10.10
C ILE A 23 -1.16 7.45 9.79
N LEU A 24 -0.49 7.33 8.65
CA LEU A 24 0.11 6.08 8.19
C LEU A 24 1.47 5.78 8.83
N ASN A 25 2.04 6.73 9.58
CA ASN A 25 3.38 6.65 10.18
C ASN A 25 4.49 6.32 9.17
N ILE A 26 4.46 6.99 8.01
CA ILE A 26 5.48 6.87 6.96
C ILE A 26 6.26 8.19 6.85
N SER A 27 7.48 8.11 6.31
CA SER A 27 8.23 9.31 5.91
C SER A 27 8.27 9.46 4.39
N VAL A 28 8.36 10.70 3.93
CA VAL A 28 8.38 11.05 2.50
C VAL A 28 9.50 12.04 2.28
N GLU A 29 10.42 11.72 1.38
CA GLU A 29 11.57 12.55 1.01
C GLU A 29 11.64 12.71 -0.50
N THR A 30 11.99 13.90 -0.98
CA THR A 30 12.34 14.11 -2.38
C THR A 30 13.84 14.27 -2.50
N LEU A 31 14.48 13.39 -3.27
CA LEU A 31 15.92 13.39 -3.51
C LEU A 31 16.33 14.52 -4.45
N SER A 32 17.63 14.82 -4.50
CA SER A 32 18.19 15.88 -5.35
C SER A 32 17.96 15.68 -6.85
N ASN A 33 17.73 14.44 -7.30
CA ASN A 33 17.40 14.12 -8.69
C ASN A 33 15.90 14.20 -9.01
N GLY A 34 15.06 14.62 -8.05
CA GLY A 34 13.61 14.76 -8.20
C GLY A 34 12.80 13.49 -7.92
N ALA A 35 13.43 12.35 -7.62
CA ALA A 35 12.70 11.16 -7.20
C ALA A 35 12.12 11.31 -5.79
N THR A 36 10.91 10.82 -5.57
CA THR A 36 10.29 10.78 -4.23
C THR A 36 10.41 9.39 -3.64
N VAL A 37 11.02 9.30 -2.45
CA VAL A 37 11.15 8.08 -1.65
C VAL A 37 10.12 8.11 -0.54
N LEU A 38 9.36 7.02 -0.40
CA LEU A 38 8.44 6.79 0.69
C LEU A 38 9.00 5.65 1.55
N ASP A 39 9.30 5.93 2.82
CA ASP A 39 9.76 4.92 3.77
C ASP A 39 8.59 4.43 4.63
N PHE A 40 8.30 3.13 4.50
CA PHE A 40 7.24 2.41 5.19
C PHE A 40 7.75 1.60 6.40
N SER A 41 9.03 1.69 6.76
CA SER A 41 9.66 0.85 7.81
C SER A 41 8.98 0.93 9.19
N LYS A 42 8.39 2.08 9.51
CA LYS A 42 7.60 2.32 10.73
C LYS A 42 6.10 2.37 10.48
N GLY A 43 5.66 2.03 9.27
CA GLY A 43 4.29 2.18 8.81
C GLY A 43 3.30 1.39 9.65
N SER A 44 2.08 1.91 9.76
CA SER A 44 0.95 1.21 10.37
C SER A 44 0.45 0.04 9.51
N TYR A 45 -0.50 -0.76 10.03
CA TYR A 45 -1.22 -1.76 9.23
C TYR A 45 -1.80 -1.13 7.95
N GLY A 46 -2.44 0.04 8.07
CA GLY A 46 -3.01 0.76 6.92
C GLY A 46 -1.95 1.11 5.86
N ALA A 47 -0.74 1.47 6.28
CA ALA A 47 0.38 1.70 5.36
C ALA A 47 0.75 0.42 4.59
N GLY A 48 0.82 -0.72 5.27
CA GLY A 48 1.06 -2.03 4.64
C GLY A 48 -0.02 -2.43 3.63
N LYS A 49 -1.30 -2.15 3.93
CA LYS A 49 -2.41 -2.36 2.97
C LYS A 49 -2.22 -1.52 1.72
N PHE A 50 -1.98 -0.22 1.85
CA PHE A 50 -1.79 0.66 0.70
C PHE A 50 -0.55 0.29 -0.11
N LEU A 51 0.55 -0.05 0.54
CA LEU A 51 1.76 -0.55 -0.13
C LEU A 51 1.47 -1.81 -0.94
N SER A 52 0.69 -2.74 -0.38
CA SER A 52 0.28 -3.96 -1.10
C SER A 52 -0.58 -3.64 -2.33
N GLU A 53 -1.54 -2.72 -2.22
CA GLU A 53 -2.38 -2.31 -3.36
C GLU A 53 -1.59 -1.54 -4.44
N ILE A 54 -0.56 -0.79 -4.04
CA ILE A 54 0.41 -0.17 -4.96
C ILE A 54 1.18 -1.26 -5.73
N CYS A 55 1.68 -2.29 -5.04
CA CYS A 55 2.36 -3.43 -5.66
C CYS A 55 1.45 -4.22 -6.62
N LEU A 56 0.14 -4.21 -6.37
CA LEU A 56 -0.89 -4.80 -7.25
C LEU A 56 -1.33 -3.85 -8.38
N GLY A 57 -0.58 -2.77 -8.63
CA GLY A 57 -0.84 -1.85 -9.74
C GLY A 57 -2.15 -1.08 -9.62
N GLY A 58 -2.71 -0.98 -8.41
CA GLY A 58 -4.02 -0.39 -8.17
C GLY A 58 -5.21 -1.20 -8.71
N LEU A 59 -4.99 -2.45 -9.09
CA LEU A 59 -6.05 -3.36 -9.56
C LEU A 59 -6.47 -4.41 -8.52
N GLY A 60 -5.64 -4.61 -7.50
CA GLY A 60 -5.95 -5.48 -6.39
C GLY A 60 -6.52 -4.73 -5.20
N ILE A 61 -7.40 -5.40 -4.45
CA ILE A 61 -7.92 -4.94 -3.17
C ILE A 61 -7.36 -5.85 -2.08
N VAL A 62 -6.84 -5.24 -1.02
CA VAL A 62 -6.30 -5.95 0.15
C VAL A 62 -7.17 -5.66 1.36
N LYS A 63 -7.64 -6.69 2.06
CA LYS A 63 -8.44 -6.56 3.30
C LYS A 63 -7.79 -7.35 4.42
N PHE A 64 -7.85 -6.82 5.64
CA PHE A 64 -7.41 -7.54 6.83
C PHE A 64 -8.44 -8.61 7.22
N THR A 65 -7.92 -9.73 7.69
CA THR A 65 -8.69 -10.82 8.28
C THR A 65 -7.87 -11.49 9.39
N ASN A 66 -8.49 -12.42 10.10
CA ASN A 66 -7.78 -13.35 10.97
C ASN A 66 -7.83 -14.74 10.34
N TYR A 67 -6.72 -15.46 10.38
CA TYR A 67 -6.62 -16.83 9.88
C TYR A 67 -6.32 -17.77 11.05
N MET A 68 -7.07 -18.87 11.15
CA MET A 68 -6.79 -19.94 12.10
C MET A 68 -5.73 -20.86 11.50
N LEU A 69 -4.50 -20.78 12.02
CA LEU A 69 -3.44 -21.72 11.70
C LEU A 69 -3.26 -22.67 12.89
N ASP A 70 -3.60 -23.94 12.68
CA ASP A 70 -3.74 -24.97 13.71
C ASP A 70 -4.71 -24.57 14.83
N LYS A 71 -4.19 -23.99 15.91
CA LYS A 71 -4.93 -23.51 17.08
C LYS A 71 -4.64 -22.05 17.43
N HIS A 72 -4.01 -21.31 16.51
CA HIS A 72 -3.63 -19.91 16.70
C HIS A 72 -4.33 -19.02 15.69
N TYR A 73 -4.91 -17.92 16.17
CA TYR A 73 -5.34 -16.83 15.30
C TYR A 73 -4.15 -15.96 14.95
N ILE A 74 -3.89 -15.81 13.65
CA ILE A 74 -2.82 -14.97 13.12
C ILE A 74 -3.44 -13.85 12.26
N PRO A 75 -2.93 -12.61 12.35
CA PRO A 75 -3.28 -11.56 11.41
C PRO A 75 -2.97 -11.98 9.98
N ALA A 76 -3.93 -11.81 9.08
CA ALA A 76 -3.80 -12.20 7.69
C ALA A 76 -4.43 -11.14 6.78
N VAL A 77 -4.23 -11.32 5.48
CA VAL A 77 -4.88 -10.51 4.44
C VAL A 77 -5.57 -11.39 3.42
N THR A 78 -6.69 -10.92 2.89
CA THR A 78 -7.28 -11.43 1.65
C THR A 78 -6.94 -10.48 0.51
N VAL A 79 -6.64 -11.06 -0.67
CA VAL A 79 -6.25 -10.32 -1.87
C VAL A 79 -7.16 -10.75 -3.01
N ASN A 80 -7.84 -9.79 -3.62
CA ASN A 80 -8.76 -10.00 -4.74
C ASN A 80 -8.37 -9.08 -5.90
N THR A 81 -8.45 -9.56 -7.15
CA THR A 81 -8.18 -8.80 -8.38
C THR A 81 -9.17 -9.16 -9.48
#